data_AF-A0A5E4HHA6-F1
#
_entry.id   AF-A0A5E4HHA6-F1
#
_cell.length_a   1.000
_cell.length_b   1.000
_cell.length_c   1.000
_cell.angle_alpha   90.00
_cell.angle_beta   90.00
_cell.angle_gamma   90.00
#
_symmetry.space_group_name_H-M   'P 1'
#
loop_
_entity.id
_entity.type
_entity.pdbx_description
1 polymer ?
#
loop_
_entity_poly.entity_id
_entity_poly.type
_entity_poly.pdbx_seq_one_letter_code
_entity_poly.pdbx_strand_id
1 'polypeptide(L)'
;MLQAYIQIIEKLKIQGHIVVSEHVASEVLEETEAKITDEEIFKNDLGYIDGCECLVAEVTISSIGVGYEIGYAVSKGKLVLCIYKEEANVSAMVRGNRQIISVPYTNIEELGHIFTTHLLSN
;
A
#
# COMPACT_ATOMS: atom_id res chain seq x y z
N MET A 1 -7.04 11.51 -2.70
CA MET A 1 -6.18 10.34 -2.92
C MET A 1 -4.74 10.68 -2.61
N LEU A 2 -4.11 11.60 -3.35
CA LEU A 2 -2.72 12.03 -3.13
C LEU A 2 -2.39 12.47 -1.69
N GLN A 3 -3.23 13.31 -1.08
CA GLN A 3 -3.04 13.76 0.30
C GLN A 3 -3.02 12.61 1.31
N ALA A 4 -3.81 11.56 1.09
CA ALA A 4 -3.79 10.38 1.97
C ALA A 4 -2.48 9.61 1.83
N TYR A 5 -1.95 9.45 0.61
CA TYR A 5 -0.66 8.80 0.38
C TYR A 5 0.49 9.58 1.00
N ILE A 6 0.51 10.92 0.88
CA ILE A 6 1.51 11.77 1.54
C ILE A 6 1.49 11.52 3.05
N GLN A 7 0.31 11.55 3.69
CA GLN A 7 0.18 11.35 5.13
C GLN A 7 0.55 9.92 5.57
N ILE A 8 0.22 8.90 4.77
CA ILE A 8 0.64 7.51 5.01
C ILE A 8 2.17 7.42 5.02
N ILE A 9 2.81 7.95 3.99
CA ILE A 9 4.27 7.95 3.83
C ILE A 9 4.94 8.70 4.99
N GLU A 10 4.45 9.89 5.33
CA GLU A 10 4.98 10.68 6.44
C GLU A 10 4.89 9.91 7.77
N LYS A 11 3.74 9.30 8.07
CA LYS A 11 3.55 8.53 9.31
C LYS A 11 4.46 7.30 9.37
N LEU A 12 4.61 6.58 8.25
CA LEU A 12 5.55 5.44 8.16
C LEU A 12 6.99 5.90 8.42
N LYS A 13 7.43 7.00 7.81
CA LYS A 13 8.78 7.56 7.98
C LYS A 13 9.03 8.06 9.39
N ILE A 14 8.05 8.73 10.02
CA ILE A 14 8.13 9.17 11.42
C ILE A 14 8.36 7.98 12.36
N GLN A 15 7.79 6.81 12.04
CA GLN A 15 7.96 5.57 12.81
C GLN A 15 9.24 4.80 12.47
N GLY A 16 10.09 5.33 11.58
CA GLY A 16 11.38 4.75 11.22
C GLY A 16 11.33 3.74 10.08
N HIS A 17 10.19 3.60 9.39
CA HIS A 17 10.10 2.74 8.21
C HIS A 17 10.70 3.43 6.97
N ILE A 18 11.35 2.63 6.12
CA ILE A 18 11.82 3.07 4.80
C ILE A 18 10.71 2.78 3.78
N VAL A 19 10.24 3.81 3.09
CA VAL A 19 9.25 3.67 2.02
C VAL A 19 9.97 3.63 0.69
N VAL A 20 9.90 2.50 -0.03
CA VAL A 20 10.62 2.31 -1.31
C VAL A 20 9.85 2.87 -2.52
N SER A 21 8.55 3.07 -2.37
CA SER A 21 7.63 3.54 -3.42
C SER A 21 7.16 4.98 -3.22
N GLU A 22 7.95 5.86 -2.59
CA GLU A 22 7.52 7.25 -2.27
C GLU A 22 7.02 8.04 -3.50
N HIS A 23 7.54 7.74 -4.68
CA HIS A 23 7.17 8.39 -5.95
C HIS A 23 5.68 8.23 -6.30
N VAL A 24 4.97 7.24 -5.75
CA VAL A 24 3.53 7.08 -5.96
C VAL A 24 2.70 8.24 -5.38
N ALA A 25 3.29 9.01 -4.45
CA ALA A 25 2.70 10.23 -3.91
C ALA A 25 3.20 11.51 -4.63
N SER A 26 3.61 11.39 -5.90
CA SER A 26 4.02 12.51 -6.74
C SER A 26 2.87 13.05 -7.58
N GLU A 27 2.75 14.38 -7.67
CA GLU A 27 1.80 15.03 -8.59
C GLU A 27 2.11 14.78 -10.07
N VAL A 28 3.37 14.42 -10.39
CA VAL A 28 3.84 14.14 -11.75
C VAL A 28 4.03 12.65 -12.03
N LEU A 29 3.40 11.77 -11.23
CA LEU A 29 3.52 10.32 -11.41
C LEU A 29 3.08 9.91 -12.81
N GLU A 30 1.88 10.32 -13.24
CA GLU A 30 1.34 10.00 -14.56
C GLU A 30 2.24 10.49 -15.70
N GLU A 31 2.84 11.68 -15.57
CA GLU A 31 3.78 12.20 -16.58
C GLU A 31 5.11 11.43 -16.62
N THR A 32 5.49 10.83 -15.49
CA THR A 32 6.72 10.03 -15.37
C THR A 32 6.49 8.65 -15.96
N GLU A 33 5.38 8.02 -15.60
CA GLU A 33 4.96 6.71 -16.13
C GLU A 33 4.70 6.77 -17.64
N ALA A 34 4.13 7.87 -18.16
CA ALA A 34 3.92 8.06 -19.60
C ALA A 34 5.22 8.09 -20.43
N LYS A 35 6.39 8.16 -19.79
CA LYS A 35 7.72 8.18 -20.45
C LYS A 35 8.39 6.80 -20.49
N ILE A 36 7.81 5.80 -19.84
CA ILE A 36 8.33 4.43 -19.80
C ILE A 36 7.27 3.45 -20.32
N THR A 37 7.70 2.23 -20.65
CA THR A 37 6.82 1.19 -21.19
C THR A 37 6.03 0.48 -20.08
N ASP A 38 4.90 -0.12 -20.43
CA ASP A 38 4.11 -0.95 -19.51
C ASP A 38 4.94 -2.08 -18.87
N GLU A 39 5.89 -2.66 -19.63
CA GLU A 39 6.81 -3.69 -19.14
C GLU A 39 7.77 -3.15 -18.08
N GLU A 40 8.27 -1.92 -18.26
CA GLU A 40 9.12 -1.25 -17.29
C GLU A 40 8.35 -0.89 -16.01
N ILE A 41 7.13 -0.37 -16.12
CA ILE A 41 6.24 -0.12 -14.96
C ILE A 41 6.03 -1.41 -14.19
N PHE A 42 5.58 -2.47 -14.88
CA PHE A 42 5.37 -3.78 -14.29
C PHE A 42 6.61 -4.29 -13.54
N LYS A 43 7.79 -4.22 -14.16
CA LYS A 43 9.03 -4.69 -13.56
C LYS A 43 9.45 -3.84 -12.35
N ASN A 44 9.26 -2.53 -12.41
CA ASN A 44 9.58 -1.63 -11.31
C ASN A 44 8.67 -1.89 -10.11
N ASP A 45 7.36 -1.95 -10.33
CA ASP A 45 6.35 -2.15 -9.28
C ASP A 45 6.57 -3.49 -8.55
N LEU A 46 6.74 -4.58 -9.31
CA LEU A 46 7.05 -5.88 -8.71
C LEU A 46 8.43 -5.90 -8.04
N GLY A 47 9.40 -5.15 -8.58
CA GLY A 47 10.71 -4.99 -7.98
C GLY A 47 10.66 -4.33 -6.60
N TYR A 48 9.80 -3.33 -6.40
CA TYR A 48 9.57 -2.71 -5.09
C TYR A 48 8.98 -3.72 -4.10
N ILE A 49 8.00 -4.52 -4.53
CA ILE A 49 7.39 -5.56 -3.67
C ILE A 49 8.41 -6.65 -3.32
N ASP A 50 9.24 -7.05 -4.27
CA ASP A 50 10.28 -8.05 -4.02
C ASP A 50 11.31 -7.54 -3.02
N GLY A 51 11.66 -6.25 -3.07
CA GLY A 51 12.64 -5.59 -2.21
C GLY A 51 12.14 -5.16 -0.82
N CYS A 52 10.83 -5.13 -0.57
CA CYS A 52 10.28 -4.70 0.73
C CYS A 52 10.02 -5.85 1.70
N GLU A 53 9.86 -5.54 2.99
CA GLU A 53 9.46 -6.51 4.01
C GLU A 53 7.93 -6.69 4.09
N CYS A 54 7.20 -5.61 3.78
CA CYS A 54 5.74 -5.58 3.80
C CYS A 54 5.18 -4.66 2.72
N LEU A 55 3.93 -4.93 2.32
CA LEU A 55 3.12 -4.06 1.48
C LEU A 55 2.04 -3.39 2.33
N VAL A 56 1.97 -2.06 2.30
CA VAL A 56 0.86 -1.28 2.86
C VAL A 56 0.04 -0.75 1.68
N ALA A 57 -1.23 -1.15 1.57
CA ALA A 57 -2.12 -0.75 0.49
C ALA A 57 -3.33 0.02 1.04
N GLU A 58 -3.58 1.23 0.52
CA GLU A 58 -4.81 1.98 0.78
C GLU A 58 -5.87 1.52 -0.23
N VAL A 59 -6.92 0.85 0.24
CA VAL A 59 -7.91 0.15 -0.61
C VAL A 59 -9.32 0.74 -0.49
N THR A 60 -9.45 2.00 -0.03
CA THR A 60 -10.73 2.71 -0.05
C THR A 60 -11.35 2.75 -1.45
N ILE A 61 -10.50 2.93 -2.48
CA ILE A 61 -10.92 2.93 -3.89
C ILE A 61 -10.36 1.68 -4.57
N SER A 62 -11.23 0.91 -5.21
CA SER A 62 -10.83 -0.29 -5.94
C SER A 62 -9.90 0.05 -7.11
N SER A 63 -8.77 -0.65 -7.19
CA SER A 63 -7.79 -0.53 -8.27
C SER A 63 -7.32 -1.92 -8.72
N ILE A 64 -7.31 -2.16 -10.03
CA ILE A 64 -6.84 -3.44 -10.61
C ILE A 64 -5.34 -3.61 -10.36
N GLY A 65 -4.54 -2.56 -10.55
CA GLY A 65 -3.09 -2.57 -10.29
C GLY A 65 -2.79 -2.91 -8.84
N VAL A 66 -3.39 -2.19 -7.90
CA VAL A 66 -3.21 -2.47 -6.45
C VAL A 66 -3.69 -3.87 -6.09
N GLY A 67 -4.80 -4.34 -6.69
CA GLY A 67 -5.26 -5.72 -6.52
C GLY A 67 -4.23 -6.75 -7.01
N TYR A 68 -3.56 -6.48 -8.13
CA TYR A 68 -2.49 -7.32 -8.67
C TYR A 68 -1.28 -7.34 -7.73
N GLU A 69 -0.84 -6.17 -7.25
CA GLU A 69 0.27 -6.02 -6.30
C GLU A 69 0.00 -6.75 -4.98
N ILE A 70 -1.21 -6.62 -4.43
CA ILE A 70 -1.65 -7.35 -3.23
C ILE A 70 -1.55 -8.87 -3.47
N GLY A 71 -2.09 -9.35 -4.60
CA GLY A 71 -2.04 -10.78 -4.93
C GLY A 71 -0.61 -11.29 -5.08
N TYR A 72 0.26 -10.53 -5.75
CA TYR A 72 1.67 -10.85 -5.90
C TYR A 72 2.39 -10.89 -4.55
N ALA A 73 2.23 -9.85 -3.72
CA ALA A 73 2.85 -9.79 -2.38
C ALA A 73 2.44 -10.97 -1.49
N VAL A 74 1.15 -11.32 -1.47
CA VAL A 74 0.64 -12.50 -0.76
C VAL A 74 1.31 -13.78 -1.28
N SER A 75 1.42 -13.95 -2.60
CA SER A 75 2.05 -15.14 -3.20
C SER A 75 3.54 -15.27 -2.84
N LYS A 76 4.20 -14.14 -2.56
CA LYS A 76 5.60 -14.06 -2.10
C LYS A 76 5.75 -14.22 -0.59
N GLY A 77 4.65 -14.42 0.14
CA GLY A 77 4.66 -14.55 1.60
C GLY A 77 5.02 -13.26 2.34
N LYS A 78 4.87 -12.10 1.68
CA LYS A 78 5.08 -10.80 2.31
C LYS A 78 3.97 -10.50 3.30
N LEU A 79 4.28 -9.72 4.34
CA LEU A 79 3.25 -9.13 5.19
C LEU A 79 2.44 -8.12 4.35
N VAL A 80 1.12 -8.27 4.29
CA VAL A 80 0.24 -7.36 3.56
C VAL A 80 -0.76 -6.72 4.51
N LEU A 81 -0.67 -5.39 4.65
CA LEU A 81 -1.58 -4.56 5.41
C LEU A 81 -2.44 -3.73 4.45
N CYS A 82 -3.72 -4.04 4.36
CA CYS A 82 -4.69 -3.25 3.61
C CYS A 82 -5.45 -2.33 4.58
N ILE A 83 -5.29 -1.02 4.41
CA ILE A 83 -6.03 0.00 5.16
C ILE A 83 -7.11 0.62 4.28
N TYR A 84 -8.23 1.02 4.86
CA TYR A 84 -9.34 1.63 4.12
C TYR A 84 -10.24 2.45 5.03
N LYS A 85 -10.96 3.42 4.49
CA LYS A 85 -11.97 4.15 5.26
C LYS A 85 -13.12 3.24 5.68
N GLU A 86 -13.60 3.33 6.92
CA GLU A 86 -14.63 2.45 7.50
C GLU A 86 -15.87 2.27 6.59
N GLU A 87 -16.32 3.34 5.92
CA GLU A 87 -17.47 3.33 5.01
C GLU A 87 -17.20 2.73 3.62
N ALA A 88 -15.97 2.34 3.31
CA ALA A 88 -15.58 1.86 1.99
C ALA A 88 -16.11 0.45 1.70
N ASN A 89 -16.57 0.26 0.47
CA ASN A 89 -16.94 -1.07 -0.02
C ASN A 89 -15.69 -1.82 -0.52
N VAL A 90 -14.95 -2.41 0.42
CA VAL A 90 -13.73 -3.18 0.12
C VAL A 90 -14.05 -4.53 -0.48
N SER A 91 -13.23 -4.96 -1.45
CA SER A 91 -13.33 -6.27 -2.10
C SER A 91 -13.39 -7.43 -1.08
N ALA A 92 -14.35 -8.33 -1.28
CA ALA A 92 -14.47 -9.56 -0.50
C ALA A 92 -13.23 -10.46 -0.62
N MET A 93 -12.46 -10.36 -1.72
CA MET A 93 -11.20 -11.11 -1.88
C MET A 93 -10.12 -10.61 -0.91
N VAL A 94 -10.05 -9.30 -0.67
CA VAL A 94 -9.11 -8.72 0.31
C VAL A 94 -9.54 -9.11 1.72
N ARG A 95 -10.80 -8.85 2.08
CA ARG A 95 -11.34 -9.14 3.42
C ARG A 95 -11.40 -10.63 3.77
N GLY A 96 -11.56 -11.49 2.77
CA GLY A 96 -11.67 -12.94 2.95
C GLY A 96 -10.32 -13.67 3.00
N ASN A 97 -9.23 -13.01 2.60
CA ASN A 97 -7.91 -13.61 2.58
C ASN A 97 -7.22 -13.50 3.95
N ARG A 98 -7.01 -14.64 4.62
CA ARG A 98 -6.41 -14.72 5.97
C ARG A 98 -4.92 -14.32 6.02
N GLN A 99 -4.26 -14.22 4.88
CA GLN A 99 -2.87 -13.74 4.80
C GLN A 99 -2.78 -12.21 4.73
N ILE A 100 -3.91 -11.53 4.59
CA ILE A 100 -3.99 -10.07 4.54
C ILE A 100 -4.53 -9.56 5.88
N ILE A 101 -3.83 -8.59 6.46
CA ILE A 101 -4.35 -7.80 7.58
C ILE A 101 -5.18 -6.68 6.97
N SER A 102 -6.51 -6.71 7.14
CA SER A 102 -7.41 -5.68 6.61
C SER A 102 -7.97 -4.84 7.76
N VAL A 103 -7.68 -3.54 7.79
CA VAL A 103 -8.02 -2.66 8.91
C VAL A 103 -8.74 -1.41 8.43
N PRO A 104 -9.96 -1.12 8.90
CA PRO A 104 -10.60 0.14 8.62
C PRO A 104 -9.98 1.27 9.47
N TYR A 105 -10.06 2.51 8.98
CA TYR A 105 -9.76 3.71 9.75
C TYR A 105 -10.84 4.77 9.54
N THR A 106 -11.11 5.59 10.55
CA THR A 106 -12.12 6.67 10.45
C THR A 106 -11.48 8.02 10.13
N ASN A 107 -10.23 8.21 10.57
CA ASN A 107 -9.46 9.42 10.37
C ASN A 107 -7.97 9.10 10.24
N ILE A 108 -7.21 10.02 9.66
CA ILE A 108 -5.80 9.78 9.35
C ILE A 108 -4.92 9.63 10.61
N GLU A 109 -5.34 10.16 11.76
CA GLU A 109 -4.54 10.10 12.98
C GLU A 109 -4.39 8.68 13.52
N GLU A 110 -5.39 7.83 13.28
CA GLU A 110 -5.37 6.41 13.65
C GLU A 110 -4.28 5.61 12.94
N LEU A 111 -3.87 6.03 11.73
CA LEU A 111 -2.91 5.28 10.92
C LEU A 111 -1.60 5.01 11.64
N GLY A 112 -1.12 5.95 12.46
CA GLY A 112 0.09 5.75 13.26
C GLY A 112 -0.05 4.56 14.22
N HIS A 113 -1.19 4.46 14.91
CA HIS A 113 -1.44 3.34 15.82
C HIS A 113 -1.61 2.02 15.06
N ILE A 114 -2.28 2.04 13.91
CA ILE A 114 -2.44 0.87 13.03
C ILE A 114 -1.08 0.34 12.59
N PHE A 115 -0.18 1.22 12.12
CA PHE A 115 1.17 0.83 11.70
C PHE A 115 2.00 0.28 12.86
N THR A 116 1.98 0.94 14.03
CA THR A 116 2.65 0.42 15.24
C THR A 116 2.15 -0.96 15.63
N THR A 117 0.85 -1.22 15.50
CA THR A 117 0.23 -2.49 15.92
C THR A 117 0.55 -3.63 14.95
N HIS A 118 0.66 -3.34 13.66
CA HIS A 118 0.71 -4.38 12.61
C HIS A 118 2.03 -4.49 11.87
N LEU A 119 2.88 -3.46 11.88
CA LEU A 119 4.16 -3.44 11.15
C LEU A 119 5.38 -3.55 12.06
N LEU A 120 5.28 -3.13 13.32
CA LEU A 120 6.37 -3.32 14.28
C LEU A 120 6.28 -4.74 14.86
N SER A 121 7.33 -5.52 14.64
CA SER A 121 7.50 -6.80 15.31
C SER A 121 7.77 -6.55 16.80
N ASN A 122 7.11 -7.32 17.69
CA ASN A 122 7.58 -7.48 19.07
C ASN A 122 8.99 -8.10 19.09
#